data_AF-A0A5E6NMC2-F1
#
_entry.id   AF-A0A5E6NMC2-F1
#
_cell.length_a   1.000
_cell.length_b   1.000
_cell.length_c   1.000
_cell.angle_alpha   90.00
_cell.angle_beta   90.00
_cell.angle_gamma   90.00
#
_symmetry.space_group_name_H-M   'P 1'
#
loop_
_entity.id
_entity.type
_entity.pdbx_description
1 polymer ?
#
loop_
_entity_poly.entity_id
_entity_poly.type
_entity_poly.pdbx_seq_one_letter_code
_entity_poly.pdbx_strand_id
1 'polypeptide(L)'
;MSDRRLPDKAIDVIDEVGALQQIQPKSKRKVNIGVSDIEDIVAQIARIPSRQVGSDDKSLLKKLEADLKLGVFGQDSAVDSLSSAIKLARSGLAHEDKPMGSFLFAGPTGVGKTEICKQLARIMGVKLLRFDMSEYMERHSMSKLIGSPPGYVGYDEGGLLTEAVNSNPHAVLLLDEVEKAHPDIFNLLLQVMDNGKLTDANGREVNFSNVILVMTSNVGAQTVSRASIGFNEQDHSLDYEGELQKTFPQNLETVYLKSSTLIH
;
A
#
# COMPACT_ATOMS: atom_id res chain seq x y z
N MET A 1 7.96 -6.61 -14.34
CA MET A 1 7.96 -7.51 -15.52
C MET A 1 7.11 -7.01 -16.70
N SER A 2 6.63 -5.76 -16.72
CA SER A 2 5.79 -5.24 -17.82
C SER A 2 6.55 -5.09 -19.16
N ASP A 3 7.88 -5.15 -19.13
CA ASP A 3 8.73 -4.71 -20.25
C ASP A 3 9.33 -5.83 -21.13
N ARG A 4 9.06 -7.11 -20.82
CA ARG A 4 9.46 -8.25 -21.69
C ARG A 4 8.26 -8.78 -22.47
N ARG A 5 8.48 -9.30 -23.67
CA ARG A 5 7.43 -9.88 -24.53
C ARG A 5 7.58 -11.39 -24.63
N LEU A 6 6.50 -12.07 -25.01
CA LEU A 6 6.56 -13.46 -25.45
C LEU A 6 7.29 -13.51 -26.82
N PRO A 7 8.04 -14.59 -27.13
CA PRO A 7 8.18 -15.84 -26.38
C PRO A 7 9.25 -15.81 -25.28
N ASP A 8 10.13 -14.81 -25.24
CA ASP A 8 11.32 -14.81 -24.37
C ASP A 8 10.99 -15.01 -22.88
N LYS A 9 9.92 -14.36 -22.38
CA LYS A 9 9.43 -14.56 -21.00
C LYS A 9 9.16 -16.03 -20.66
N ALA A 10 8.63 -16.81 -21.60
CA ALA A 10 8.31 -18.22 -21.35
C ALA A 10 9.57 -19.08 -21.33
N ILE A 11 10.55 -18.75 -22.19
CA ILE A 11 11.83 -19.45 -22.24
C ILE A 11 12.63 -19.18 -20.96
N ASP A 12 12.70 -17.93 -20.49
CA ASP A 12 13.35 -17.55 -19.23
C ASP A 12 12.80 -18.37 -18.05
N VAL A 13 11.47 -18.50 -17.97
CA VAL A 13 10.82 -19.28 -16.90
C VAL A 13 11.21 -20.76 -16.99
N ILE A 14 11.21 -21.35 -18.19
CA ILE A 14 11.61 -22.76 -18.38
C ILE A 14 13.08 -22.97 -18.00
N ASP A 15 13.96 -22.05 -18.39
CA ASP A 15 15.39 -22.11 -18.08
C ASP A 15 15.64 -22.02 -16.56
N GLU A 16 14.98 -21.08 -15.89
CA GLU A 16 15.08 -20.90 -14.44
C GLU A 16 14.61 -22.15 -13.67
N VAL A 17 13.51 -22.78 -14.10
CA VAL A 17 13.03 -24.04 -13.52
C VAL A 17 14.08 -25.15 -13.70
N GLY A 18 14.66 -25.26 -14.91
CA GLY A 18 15.71 -26.23 -15.22
C GLY A 18 16.97 -26.01 -14.37
N ALA A 19 17.41 -24.76 -14.24
CA ALA A 19 18.55 -24.37 -13.42
C ALA A 19 18.34 -24.71 -11.95
N LEU A 20 17.17 -24.41 -11.39
CA LEU A 20 16.83 -24.75 -10.01
C LEU A 20 16.85 -26.26 -9.74
N GLN A 21 16.37 -27.08 -10.69
CA GLN A 21 16.48 -28.54 -10.57
C GLN A 21 17.93 -29.03 -10.62
N GLN A 22 18.82 -28.36 -11.36
CA GLN A 22 20.25 -28.72 -11.37
C GLN A 22 20.97 -28.35 -10.07
N ILE A 23 20.55 -27.29 -9.39
CA ILE A 23 21.13 -26.89 -8.09
C ILE A 23 20.70 -27.85 -6.97
N GLN A 24 19.54 -28.48 -7.08
CA GLN A 24 19.08 -29.47 -6.09
C GLN A 24 19.97 -30.73 -6.06
N PRO A 25 20.15 -31.38 -4.89
CA PRO A 25 20.79 -32.68 -4.78
C PRO A 25 20.11 -33.70 -5.71
N LYS A 26 20.89 -34.61 -6.33
CA LYS A 26 20.36 -35.61 -7.29
C LYS A 26 19.13 -36.37 -6.77
N SER A 27 19.06 -36.65 -5.47
CA SER A 27 17.93 -37.36 -4.83
C SER A 27 16.63 -36.55 -4.75
N LYS A 28 16.68 -35.23 -4.90
CA LYS A 28 15.51 -34.32 -4.83
C LYS A 28 15.10 -33.75 -6.20
N ARG A 29 15.85 -34.03 -7.26
CA ARG A 29 15.56 -33.53 -8.60
C ARG A 29 14.29 -34.17 -9.14
N LYS A 30 13.38 -33.36 -9.65
CA LYS A 30 12.22 -33.85 -10.40
C LYS A 30 12.63 -34.12 -11.84
N VAL A 31 12.23 -35.28 -12.37
CA VAL A 31 12.42 -35.63 -13.79
C VAL A 31 11.31 -35.00 -14.64
N ASN A 32 10.09 -34.96 -14.12
CA ASN A 32 8.94 -34.35 -14.77
C ASN A 32 8.62 -33.03 -14.07
N ILE A 33 8.62 -31.94 -14.85
CA ILE A 33 8.23 -30.61 -14.40
C ILE A 33 6.74 -30.43 -14.66
N GLY A 34 5.98 -30.18 -13.60
CA GLY A 34 4.54 -29.94 -13.68
C GLY A 34 4.19 -28.46 -13.69
N VAL A 35 2.89 -28.16 -13.82
CA VAL A 35 2.37 -26.79 -13.79
C VAL A 35 2.73 -26.07 -12.49
N SER A 36 2.66 -26.76 -11.35
CA SER A 36 3.00 -26.19 -10.05
C SER A 36 4.46 -25.71 -9.96
N ASP A 37 5.39 -26.40 -10.62
CA ASP A 37 6.81 -26.00 -10.63
C ASP A 37 6.99 -24.70 -11.43
N ILE A 38 6.21 -24.52 -12.51
CA ILE A 38 6.20 -23.28 -13.29
C ILE A 38 5.57 -22.14 -12.48
N GLU A 39 4.45 -22.40 -11.82
CA GLU A 39 3.74 -21.43 -10.97
C GLU A 39 4.65 -20.89 -9.85
N ASP A 40 5.41 -21.76 -9.19
CA ASP A 40 6.36 -21.37 -8.13
C ASP A 40 7.44 -20.42 -8.65
N ILE A 41 7.99 -20.70 -9.85
CA ILE A 41 9.01 -19.85 -10.47
C ILE A 41 8.44 -18.52 -10.95
N VAL A 42 7.28 -18.55 -11.61
CA VAL A 42 6.60 -17.32 -12.01
C VAL A 42 6.29 -16.45 -10.78
N ALA A 43 5.83 -17.05 -9.69
CA ALA A 43 5.59 -16.34 -8.43
C ALA A 43 6.88 -15.72 -7.86
N GLN A 44 7.99 -16.46 -7.84
CA GLN A 44 9.29 -15.95 -7.40
C GLN A 44 9.79 -14.79 -8.26
N ILE A 45 9.75 -14.92 -9.59
CA ILE A 45 10.21 -13.87 -10.51
C ILE A 45 9.30 -12.64 -10.43
N ALA A 46 7.99 -12.85 -10.33
CA ALA A 46 7.01 -11.79 -10.15
C ALA A 46 7.02 -11.20 -8.72
N ARG A 47 7.76 -11.81 -7.78
CA ARG A 47 7.80 -11.47 -6.35
C ARG A 47 6.43 -11.51 -5.68
N ILE A 48 5.55 -12.36 -6.19
CA ILE A 48 4.26 -12.67 -5.56
C ILE A 48 4.56 -13.66 -4.41
N PRO A 49 4.09 -13.42 -3.18
CA PRO A 49 4.30 -14.35 -2.07
C PRO A 49 3.84 -15.76 -2.43
N SER A 50 4.72 -16.76 -2.28
CA SER A 50 4.52 -18.15 -2.72
C SER A 50 3.52 -18.96 -1.87
N ARG A 51 2.68 -18.31 -1.06
CA ARG A 51 1.60 -19.01 -0.32
C ARG A 51 0.44 -19.29 -1.28
N GLN A 52 0.65 -20.31 -2.12
CA GLN A 52 -0.34 -21.06 -2.87
C GLN A 52 -1.33 -20.20 -3.67
N VAL A 53 -0.95 -19.96 -4.92
CA VAL A 53 -1.79 -19.34 -5.95
C VAL A 53 -3.12 -20.11 -6.06
N GLY A 54 -4.21 -19.51 -5.57
CA GLY A 54 -5.59 -19.94 -5.82
C GLY A 54 -6.46 -20.19 -4.59
N SER A 55 -6.10 -21.18 -3.75
CA SER A 55 -6.96 -21.62 -2.63
C SER A 55 -6.72 -20.85 -1.32
N ASP A 56 -5.46 -20.49 -1.03
CA ASP A 56 -5.10 -19.84 0.23
C ASP A 56 -5.53 -18.37 0.25
N ASP A 57 -5.35 -17.65 -0.86
CA ASP A 57 -5.76 -16.24 -1.02
C ASP A 57 -7.26 -16.04 -0.77
N LYS A 58 -8.12 -16.92 -1.31
CA LYS A 58 -9.57 -16.81 -1.11
C LYS A 58 -9.95 -17.04 0.36
N SER A 59 -9.26 -17.96 1.03
CA SER A 59 -9.48 -18.24 2.45
C SER A 59 -9.00 -17.09 3.34
N LEU A 60 -7.87 -16.47 2.98
CA LEU A 60 -7.29 -15.31 3.65
C LEU A 60 -8.21 -14.10 3.50
N LEU A 61 -8.64 -13.78 2.28
CA LEU A 61 -9.55 -12.66 2.02
C LEU A 61 -10.91 -12.84 2.71
N LYS A 62 -11.40 -14.08 2.84
CA LYS A 62 -12.62 -14.38 3.59
C LYS A 62 -12.48 -14.06 5.08
N LYS A 63 -11.29 -14.26 5.66
CA LYS A 63 -11.01 -14.04 7.09
C LYS A 63 -10.45 -12.66 7.41
N LEU A 64 -9.97 -11.92 6.40
CA LEU A 64 -9.26 -10.64 6.53
C LEU A 64 -9.91 -9.68 7.54
N GLU A 65 -11.21 -9.46 7.39
CA GLU A 65 -11.97 -8.53 8.26
C GLU A 65 -11.99 -9.02 9.72
N ALA A 66 -12.25 -10.30 9.94
CA ALA A 66 -12.27 -10.90 11.27
C ALA A 66 -10.86 -10.85 11.91
N ASP A 67 -9.83 -11.18 11.14
CA ASP A 67 -8.44 -11.16 11.60
C ASP A 67 -7.98 -9.73 11.94
N LEU A 68 -8.40 -8.73 11.17
CA LEU A 68 -8.16 -7.31 11.47
C LEU A 68 -8.88 -6.87 12.75
N LYS A 69 -10.16 -7.24 12.93
CA LYS A 69 -10.95 -6.93 14.15
C LYS A 69 -10.38 -7.57 15.41
N LEU A 70 -9.62 -8.67 15.31
CA LEU A 70 -8.90 -9.26 16.44
C LEU A 70 -7.69 -8.42 16.88
N GLY A 71 -7.05 -7.71 15.95
CA GLY A 71 -5.87 -6.89 16.23
C GLY A 71 -6.17 -5.42 16.49
N VAL A 72 -7.34 -4.93 16.07
CA VAL A 72 -7.72 -3.52 16.13
C VAL A 72 -9.13 -3.40 16.71
N PHE A 73 -9.23 -2.82 17.90
CA PHE A 73 -10.48 -2.68 18.63
C PHE A 73 -11.11 -1.29 18.42
N GLY A 74 -12.43 -1.26 18.27
CA GLY A 74 -13.21 -0.01 18.23
C GLY A 74 -13.11 0.78 16.92
N GLN A 75 -12.62 0.16 15.83
CA GLN A 75 -12.50 0.76 14.49
C GLN A 75 -13.19 -0.10 13.41
N ASP A 76 -14.29 -0.75 13.75
CA ASP A 76 -14.96 -1.73 12.89
C ASP A 76 -15.31 -1.15 11.51
N SER A 77 -15.84 0.08 11.46
CA SER A 77 -16.13 0.74 10.19
C SER A 77 -14.90 0.92 9.31
N ALA A 78 -13.73 1.23 9.88
CA ALA A 78 -12.50 1.38 9.14
C ALA A 78 -12.01 0.04 8.59
N VAL A 79 -12.10 -1.01 9.42
CA VAL A 79 -11.76 -2.38 9.03
C VAL A 79 -12.69 -2.90 7.94
N ASP A 80 -13.99 -2.59 8.00
CA ASP A 80 -15.00 -3.02 7.03
C ASP A 80 -14.77 -2.39 5.65
N SER A 81 -14.53 -1.07 5.60
CA SER A 81 -14.20 -0.37 4.35
C SER A 81 -12.92 -0.91 3.72
N LEU A 82 -11.84 -0.99 4.51
CA LEU A 82 -10.55 -1.51 4.07
C LEU A 82 -10.68 -2.95 3.53
N SER A 83 -11.35 -3.82 4.27
CA SER A 83 -11.52 -5.23 3.88
C SER A 83 -12.35 -5.36 2.61
N SER A 84 -13.40 -4.54 2.46
CA SER A 84 -14.28 -4.56 1.28
C SER A 84 -13.55 -4.13 0.01
N ALA A 85 -12.79 -3.03 0.07
CA ALA A 85 -12.00 -2.54 -1.04
C ALA A 85 -10.92 -3.56 -1.48
N ILE A 86 -10.21 -4.18 -0.54
CA ILE A 86 -9.21 -5.21 -0.85
C ILE A 86 -9.85 -6.47 -1.47
N LYS A 87 -10.98 -6.93 -0.93
CA LYS A 87 -11.74 -8.06 -1.49
C LYS A 87 -12.20 -7.76 -2.92
N LEU A 88 -12.67 -6.53 -3.18
CA LEU A 88 -13.07 -6.09 -4.52
C LEU A 88 -11.89 -6.09 -5.49
N ALA A 89 -10.75 -5.51 -5.09
CA ALA A 89 -9.54 -5.49 -5.91
C ALA A 89 -9.06 -6.90 -6.29
N ARG A 90 -9.13 -7.85 -5.35
CA ARG A 90 -8.74 -9.24 -5.58
C ARG A 90 -9.77 -10.08 -6.32
N SER A 91 -11.00 -9.60 -6.47
CA SER A 91 -12.04 -10.30 -7.24
C SER A 91 -11.92 -10.11 -8.76
N GLY A 92 -10.99 -9.26 -9.22
CA GLY A 92 -10.86 -8.87 -10.64
C GLY A 92 -11.92 -7.86 -11.10
N LEU A 93 -12.72 -7.32 -10.17
CA LEU A 93 -13.73 -6.30 -10.45
C LEU A 93 -13.19 -4.86 -10.34
N ALA A 94 -11.96 -4.68 -9.86
CA ALA A 94 -11.30 -3.37 -9.83
C ALA A 94 -10.43 -3.15 -11.07
N HIS A 95 -10.04 -1.89 -11.30
CA HIS A 95 -9.13 -1.53 -12.38
C HIS A 95 -7.71 -2.06 -12.11
N GLU A 96 -7.16 -2.83 -13.05
CA GLU A 96 -5.80 -3.40 -12.95
C GLU A 96 -4.70 -2.32 -12.97
N ASP A 97 -5.00 -1.15 -13.54
CA ASP A 97 -4.10 0.00 -13.65
C ASP A 97 -4.16 0.93 -12.43
N LYS A 98 -4.71 0.48 -11.30
CA LYS A 98 -4.78 1.28 -10.06
C LYS A 98 -4.24 0.48 -8.88
N PRO A 99 -3.78 1.14 -7.80
CA PRO A 99 -3.42 0.46 -6.56
C PRO A 99 -4.57 -0.42 -6.06
N MET A 100 -4.24 -1.47 -5.30
CA MET A 100 -5.24 -2.38 -4.71
C MET A 100 -6.25 -1.66 -3.81
N GLY A 101 -5.88 -0.49 -3.31
CA GLY A 101 -6.72 0.43 -2.56
C GLY A 101 -5.91 1.63 -2.13
N SER A 102 -6.55 2.79 -2.04
CA SER A 102 -5.94 4.06 -1.65
C SER A 102 -6.80 4.68 -0.56
N PHE A 103 -6.27 4.75 0.66
CA PHE A 103 -7.00 5.17 1.85
C PHE A 103 -6.36 6.38 2.50
N LEU A 104 -7.18 7.31 2.98
CA LEU A 104 -6.77 8.36 3.92
C LEU A 104 -7.35 8.04 5.30
N PHE A 105 -6.50 7.64 6.24
CA PHE A 105 -6.86 7.41 7.63
C PHE A 105 -6.76 8.70 8.42
N ALA A 106 -7.91 9.26 8.79
CA ALA A 106 -8.00 10.53 9.49
C ALA A 106 -8.48 10.32 10.93
N GLY A 107 -7.80 10.92 11.91
CA GLY A 107 -8.23 10.89 13.31
C GLY A 107 -7.17 11.39 14.29
N PRO A 108 -7.42 11.40 15.61
CA PRO A 108 -6.41 11.73 16.63
C PRO A 108 -5.22 10.75 16.65
N THR A 109 -4.15 11.11 17.35
CA THR A 109 -3.05 10.18 17.62
C THR A 109 -3.50 9.06 18.55
N GLY A 110 -2.87 7.88 18.46
CA GLY A 110 -3.15 6.75 19.36
C GLY A 110 -4.43 5.94 19.07
N VAL A 111 -5.22 6.29 18.05
CA VAL A 111 -6.48 5.57 17.71
C VAL A 111 -6.29 4.32 16.83
N GLY A 112 -5.04 3.97 16.49
CA GLY A 112 -4.73 2.74 15.76
C GLY A 112 -4.49 2.87 14.25
N LYS A 113 -4.40 4.08 13.68
CA LYS A 113 -4.14 4.31 12.24
C LYS A 113 -2.96 3.48 11.68
N THR A 114 -1.79 3.63 12.31
CA THR A 114 -0.57 2.90 11.95
C THR A 114 -0.67 1.41 12.31
N GLU A 115 -1.43 1.05 13.35
CA GLU A 115 -1.55 -0.34 13.80
C GLU A 115 -2.37 -1.19 12.81
N ILE A 116 -3.46 -0.64 12.26
CA ILE A 116 -4.22 -1.28 11.16
C ILE A 116 -3.28 -1.66 10.01
N CYS A 117 -2.39 -0.75 9.60
CA CYS A 117 -1.47 -0.99 8.49
C CYS A 117 -0.47 -2.12 8.80
N LYS A 118 0.04 -2.19 10.03
CA LYS A 118 0.93 -3.26 10.49
C LYS A 118 0.23 -4.62 10.51
N GLN A 119 -0.99 -4.67 11.05
CA GLN A 119 -1.79 -5.89 11.08
C GLN A 119 -2.13 -6.34 9.65
N LEU A 120 -2.54 -5.42 8.79
CA LEU A 120 -2.83 -5.70 7.39
C LEU A 120 -1.62 -6.32 6.67
N ALA A 121 -0.45 -5.69 6.77
CA ALA A 121 0.78 -6.20 6.15
C ALA A 121 1.13 -7.61 6.66
N ARG A 122 0.98 -7.85 7.97
CA ARG A 122 1.21 -9.16 8.60
C ARG A 122 0.23 -10.22 8.09
N ILE A 123 -1.08 -9.91 8.09
CA ILE A 123 -2.14 -10.84 7.65
C ILE A 123 -1.93 -11.21 6.19
N MET A 124 -1.65 -10.23 5.34
CA MET A 124 -1.41 -10.42 3.91
C MET A 124 -0.04 -11.03 3.60
N GLY A 125 0.88 -11.12 4.58
CA GLY A 125 2.23 -11.65 4.38
C GLY A 125 3.10 -10.80 3.45
N VAL A 126 2.87 -9.48 3.42
CA VAL A 126 3.59 -8.52 2.56
C VAL A 126 4.42 -7.56 3.41
N LYS A 127 5.36 -6.82 2.79
CA LYS A 127 6.12 -5.80 3.52
C LYS A 127 5.26 -4.58 3.82
N LEU A 128 5.52 -3.96 4.98
CA LEU A 128 5.09 -2.61 5.29
C LEU A 128 6.23 -1.65 4.90
N LEU A 129 5.99 -0.83 3.88
CA LEU A 129 6.88 0.27 3.49
C LEU A 129 6.35 1.52 4.20
N ARG A 130 7.16 2.17 5.05
CA ARG A 130 6.71 3.31 5.84
C ARG A 130 7.59 4.53 5.61
N PHE A 131 6.97 5.67 5.33
CA PHE A 131 7.61 6.95 5.18
C PHE A 131 6.90 7.99 6.05
N ASP A 132 7.67 8.72 6.86
CA ASP A 132 7.17 9.84 7.67
C ASP A 132 7.25 11.13 6.83
N MET A 133 6.10 11.73 6.50
CA MET A 133 6.04 12.88 5.62
C MET A 133 6.59 14.17 6.25
N SER A 134 6.79 14.19 7.58
CA SER A 134 7.50 15.28 8.25
C SER A 134 8.99 15.36 7.86
N GLU A 135 9.58 14.29 7.32
CA GLU A 135 10.94 14.32 6.76
C GLU A 135 11.00 14.93 5.34
N TYR A 136 9.84 15.05 4.68
CA TYR A 136 9.70 15.45 3.28
C TYR A 136 8.93 16.77 3.11
N MET A 137 9.01 17.65 4.11
CA MET A 137 8.40 18.99 4.08
C MET A 137 9.07 19.92 3.06
N GLU A 138 10.37 19.73 2.81
CA GLU A 138 11.18 20.57 1.93
C GLU A 138 11.36 19.95 0.54
N ARG A 139 11.51 20.82 -0.47
CA ARG A 139 11.69 20.42 -1.87
C ARG A 139 12.90 19.51 -2.08
N HIS A 140 14.00 19.76 -1.37
CA HIS A 140 15.22 18.94 -1.49
C HIS A 140 15.05 17.53 -0.89
N SER A 141 14.26 17.39 0.17
CA SER A 141 13.93 16.07 0.75
C SER A 141 13.04 15.28 -0.19
N MET A 142 12.10 15.92 -0.88
CA MET A 142 11.23 15.27 -1.88
C MET A 142 12.05 14.63 -3.02
N SER A 143 13.12 15.27 -3.50
CA SER A 143 14.02 14.68 -4.49
C SER A 143 14.65 13.36 -4.02
N LYS A 144 14.90 13.18 -2.72
CA LYS A 144 15.37 11.87 -2.20
C LYS A 144 14.28 10.79 -2.27
N LEU A 145 13.01 11.17 -2.12
CA LEU A 145 11.89 10.23 -2.14
C LEU A 145 11.66 9.63 -3.53
N ILE A 146 11.77 10.44 -4.58
CA ILE A 146 11.42 10.05 -5.97
C ILE A 146 12.66 9.83 -6.85
N GLY A 147 13.79 10.44 -6.49
CA GLY A 147 15.01 10.49 -7.28
C GLY A 147 15.34 11.93 -7.66
N SER A 148 16.63 12.26 -7.71
CA SER A 148 17.07 13.58 -8.14
C SER A 148 17.09 13.65 -9.67
N PRO A 149 16.73 14.78 -10.30
CA PRO A 149 16.81 14.93 -11.75
C PRO A 149 18.26 15.07 -12.25
N PRO A 150 18.52 14.89 -13.57
CA PRO A 150 19.85 15.04 -14.14
C PRO A 150 20.50 16.38 -13.78
N GLY A 151 21.73 16.32 -13.27
CA GLY A 151 22.49 17.52 -12.87
C GLY A 151 22.38 17.92 -11.39
N TYR A 152 21.68 17.14 -10.56
CA TYR A 152 21.64 17.32 -9.10
C TYR A 152 22.47 16.24 -8.38
N VAL A 153 22.97 16.56 -7.18
CA VAL A 153 23.66 15.58 -6.32
C VAL A 153 22.69 14.46 -5.95
N GLY A 154 23.08 13.21 -6.18
CA GLY A 154 22.21 12.03 -5.98
C GLY A 154 21.38 11.64 -7.20
N TYR A 155 21.70 12.15 -8.40
CA TYR A 155 21.04 11.75 -9.65
C TYR A 155 21.12 10.23 -9.93
N ASP A 156 22.29 9.63 -9.69
CA ASP A 156 22.49 8.19 -9.87
C ASP A 156 21.86 7.35 -8.74
N GLU A 157 21.36 8.00 -7.67
CA GLU A 157 20.62 7.34 -6.60
C GLU A 157 19.13 7.35 -6.95
N GLY A 158 18.55 6.15 -7.12
CA GLY A 158 17.09 6.00 -7.29
C GLY A 158 16.32 6.56 -6.08
N GLY A 159 15.07 6.95 -6.29
CA GLY A 159 14.21 7.44 -5.21
C GLY A 159 13.95 6.39 -4.15
N LEU A 160 13.93 6.80 -2.88
CA LEU A 160 13.64 5.89 -1.76
C LEU A 160 12.28 5.19 -1.92
N LEU A 161 11.24 5.90 -2.36
CA LEU A 161 9.91 5.34 -2.58
C LEU A 161 9.89 4.42 -3.81
N THR A 162 10.43 4.89 -4.93
CA THR A 162 10.42 4.17 -6.20
C THR A 162 11.22 2.87 -6.09
N GLU A 163 12.38 2.89 -5.45
CA GLU A 163 13.18 1.68 -5.20
C GLU A 163 12.54 0.74 -4.18
N ALA A 164 11.92 1.26 -3.12
CA ALA A 164 11.25 0.43 -2.11
C ALA A 164 10.07 -0.36 -2.71
N VAL A 165 9.24 0.31 -3.53
CA VAL A 165 8.09 -0.31 -4.20
C VAL A 165 8.54 -1.25 -5.32
N ASN A 166 9.51 -0.84 -6.14
CA ASN A 166 10.08 -1.71 -7.17
C ASN A 166 10.72 -2.99 -6.57
N SER A 167 11.34 -2.88 -5.39
CA SER A 167 11.88 -4.01 -4.65
C SER A 167 10.80 -4.91 -4.05
N ASN A 168 9.65 -4.34 -3.65
CA ASN A 168 8.55 -5.02 -2.97
C ASN A 168 7.22 -4.65 -3.64
N PRO A 169 6.92 -5.19 -4.84
CA PRO A 169 5.76 -4.78 -5.63
C PRO A 169 4.42 -5.16 -4.96
N HIS A 170 4.45 -6.12 -4.03
CA HIS A 170 3.33 -6.43 -3.13
C HIS A 170 3.66 -5.89 -1.74
N ALA A 171 3.01 -4.78 -1.36
CA ALA A 171 3.29 -4.11 -0.09
C ALA A 171 2.07 -3.32 0.40
N VAL A 172 2.06 -3.08 1.71
CA VAL A 172 1.30 -1.97 2.29
C VAL A 172 2.25 -0.77 2.34
N LEU A 173 1.91 0.31 1.65
CA LEU A 173 2.66 1.55 1.65
C LEU A 173 1.96 2.55 2.59
N LEU A 174 2.63 2.89 3.68
CA LEU A 174 2.16 3.82 4.68
C LEU A 174 2.91 5.16 4.58
N LEU A 175 2.17 6.23 4.34
CA LEU A 175 2.64 7.62 4.38
C LEU A 175 2.06 8.28 5.63
N ASP A 176 2.87 8.39 6.68
CA ASP A 176 2.43 8.97 7.95
C ASP A 176 2.49 10.51 7.92
N GLU A 177 1.52 11.16 8.57
CA GLU A 177 1.40 12.63 8.68
C GLU A 177 1.40 13.37 7.33
N VAL A 178 0.60 12.88 6.38
CA VAL A 178 0.63 13.37 4.98
C VAL A 178 0.34 14.87 4.85
N GLU A 179 -0.36 15.49 5.81
CA GLU A 179 -0.56 16.94 5.85
C GLU A 179 0.73 17.76 6.01
N LYS A 180 1.83 17.14 6.44
CA LYS A 180 3.14 17.79 6.58
C LYS A 180 3.95 17.73 5.30
N ALA A 181 3.59 16.86 4.37
CA ALA A 181 4.31 16.66 3.12
C ALA A 181 4.43 17.96 2.30
N HIS A 182 5.52 18.10 1.55
CA HIS A 182 5.61 19.14 0.54
C HIS A 182 4.44 19.01 -0.47
N PRO A 183 3.80 20.11 -0.93
CA PRO A 183 2.63 20.06 -1.82
C PRO A 183 2.82 19.21 -3.08
N ASP A 184 4.02 19.21 -3.67
CA ASP A 184 4.34 18.38 -4.86
C ASP A 184 4.16 16.88 -4.62
N ILE A 185 4.25 16.39 -3.38
CA ILE A 185 3.99 14.98 -3.04
C ILE A 185 2.54 14.61 -3.40
N PHE A 186 1.58 15.51 -3.21
CA PHE A 186 0.18 15.22 -3.58
C PHE A 186 0.01 15.00 -5.09
N ASN A 187 0.75 15.72 -5.94
CA ASN A 187 0.70 15.50 -7.38
C ASN A 187 1.19 14.11 -7.77
N LEU A 188 2.24 13.63 -7.10
CA LEU A 188 2.79 12.29 -7.31
C LEU A 188 1.82 11.21 -6.81
N LEU A 189 1.18 11.45 -5.66
CA LEU A 189 0.17 10.54 -5.13
C LEU A 189 -1.06 10.46 -6.04
N LEU A 190 -1.51 11.59 -6.58
CA LEU A 190 -2.59 11.62 -7.58
C LEU A 190 -2.23 10.76 -8.81
N GLN A 191 -1.02 10.92 -9.35
CA GLN A 191 -0.55 10.09 -10.46
C GLN A 191 -0.57 8.59 -10.13
N VAL A 192 -0.12 8.21 -8.94
CA VAL A 192 -0.15 6.82 -8.47
C VAL A 192 -1.58 6.30 -8.34
N MET A 193 -2.51 7.09 -7.82
CA MET A 193 -3.90 6.67 -7.63
C MET A 193 -4.67 6.54 -8.95
N ASP A 194 -4.37 7.40 -9.92
CA ASP A 194 -5.06 7.41 -11.21
C ASP A 194 -4.54 6.33 -12.16
N ASN A 195 -3.21 6.13 -12.20
CA ASN A 195 -2.55 5.30 -13.21
C ASN A 195 -1.78 4.11 -12.63
N GLY A 196 -1.77 3.92 -11.30
CA GLY A 196 -1.10 2.78 -10.66
C GLY A 196 0.41 2.76 -10.91
N LYS A 197 1.00 3.88 -11.33
CA LYS A 197 2.36 3.97 -11.82
C LYS A 197 2.99 5.30 -11.44
N LEU A 198 4.28 5.26 -11.15
CA LEU A 198 5.10 6.44 -10.89
C LEU A 198 6.37 6.36 -11.74
N THR A 199 6.71 7.45 -12.42
CA THR A 199 7.96 7.54 -13.16
C THR A 199 8.97 8.28 -12.29
N ASP A 200 10.12 7.66 -12.04
CA ASP A 200 11.20 8.30 -11.30
C ASP A 200 11.92 9.35 -12.15
N ALA A 201 12.87 10.07 -11.53
CA ALA A 201 13.63 11.11 -12.21
C ALA A 201 14.57 10.59 -13.31
N ASN A 202 14.83 9.28 -13.36
CA ASN A 202 15.64 8.59 -14.36
C ASN A 202 14.79 8.02 -15.51
N GLY A 203 13.47 8.25 -15.50
CA GLY A 203 12.53 7.76 -16.51
C GLY A 203 12.10 6.31 -16.30
N ARG A 204 12.44 5.69 -15.17
CA ARG A 204 12.02 4.33 -14.84
C ARG A 204 10.58 4.36 -14.32
N GLU A 205 9.73 3.54 -14.92
CA GLU A 205 8.36 3.34 -14.44
C GLU A 205 8.29 2.28 -13.34
N VAL A 206 7.70 2.64 -12.20
CA VAL A 206 7.44 1.76 -11.06
C VAL A 206 5.94 1.51 -10.96
N ASN A 207 5.56 0.23 -10.87
CA ASN A 207 4.16 -0.20 -10.78
C ASN A 207 3.71 -0.32 -9.31
N PHE A 208 2.54 0.26 -9.03
CA PHE A 208 1.85 0.30 -7.74
C PHE A 208 0.53 -0.49 -7.74
N SER A 209 0.15 -1.16 -8.83
CA SER A 209 -1.12 -1.89 -8.95
C SER A 209 -1.33 -2.95 -7.86
N ASN A 210 -0.23 -3.49 -7.31
CA ASN A 210 -0.24 -4.50 -6.25
C ASN A 210 0.05 -3.92 -4.84
N VAL A 211 0.07 -2.59 -4.72
CA VAL A 211 0.31 -1.86 -3.47
C VAL A 211 -1.03 -1.45 -2.86
N ILE A 212 -1.14 -1.55 -1.54
CA ILE A 212 -2.20 -0.90 -0.77
C ILE A 212 -1.61 0.40 -0.23
N LEU A 213 -2.09 1.53 -0.74
CA LEU A 213 -1.65 2.86 -0.33
C LEU A 213 -2.50 3.33 0.86
N VAL A 214 -1.85 3.62 1.97
CA VAL A 214 -2.47 4.21 3.15
C VAL A 214 -1.74 5.49 3.52
N MET A 215 -2.48 6.59 3.60
CA MET A 215 -2.01 7.86 4.16
C MET A 215 -2.63 8.04 5.54
N THR A 216 -1.90 8.60 6.49
CA THR A 216 -2.47 8.98 7.78
C THR A 216 -2.44 10.49 7.96
N SER A 217 -3.50 11.02 8.57
CA SER A 217 -3.56 12.44 8.91
C SER A 217 -4.10 12.65 10.32
N ASN A 218 -3.53 13.65 10.99
CA ASN A 218 -4.02 14.17 12.27
C ASN A 218 -4.86 15.46 12.08
N VAL A 219 -5.05 15.91 10.83
CA VAL A 219 -5.87 17.09 10.52
C VAL A 219 -7.28 16.91 11.06
N GLY A 220 -7.86 18.00 11.57
CA GLY A 220 -9.17 18.05 12.21
C GLY A 220 -9.24 17.42 13.61
N ALA A 221 -8.21 16.71 14.10
CA ALA A 221 -8.29 16.03 15.40
C ALA A 221 -8.54 17.02 16.56
N GLN A 222 -8.09 18.28 16.40
CA GLN A 222 -8.38 19.35 17.35
C GLN A 222 -9.83 19.84 17.28
N THR A 223 -10.48 19.78 16.12
CA THR A 223 -11.87 20.20 15.93
C THR A 223 -12.83 19.19 16.56
N VAL A 224 -12.51 17.89 16.52
CA VAL A 224 -13.22 16.84 17.28
C VAL A 224 -12.97 16.94 18.78
N SER A 225 -11.81 17.46 19.20
CA SER A 225 -11.45 17.65 20.61
C SER A 225 -11.94 18.97 21.22
N ARG A 226 -12.59 19.85 20.43
CA ARG A 226 -13.17 21.08 20.98
C ARG A 226 -14.34 20.72 21.89
N ALA A 227 -14.27 21.17 23.14
CA ALA A 227 -15.38 21.07 24.07
C ALA A 227 -16.58 21.85 23.52
N SER A 228 -17.75 21.22 23.50
CA SER A 228 -19.00 21.89 23.16
C SER A 228 -19.21 23.06 24.13
N ILE A 229 -19.35 24.28 23.63
CA ILE A 229 -19.69 25.43 24.48
C ILE A 229 -21.20 25.40 24.71
N GLY A 230 -21.63 24.89 25.87
CA GLY A 230 -23.03 24.80 26.29
C GLY A 230 -23.42 23.42 26.83
N PHE A 231 -24.65 23.26 27.30
CA PHE A 231 -25.18 22.00 27.86
C PHE A 231 -25.55 20.94 26.81
N ASN A 232 -25.31 21.21 25.51
CA ASN A 232 -25.60 20.29 24.42
C ASN A 232 -24.28 19.83 23.77
N GLU A 233 -24.12 18.52 23.58
CA GLU A 233 -23.08 17.98 22.71
C GLU A 233 -23.29 18.50 21.30
N GLN A 234 -22.27 19.18 20.77
CA GLN A 234 -22.26 19.63 19.38
C GLN A 234 -21.55 18.58 18.52
N ASP A 235 -22.21 18.13 17.46
CA ASP A 235 -21.60 17.23 16.48
C ASP A 235 -20.63 18.02 15.58
N HIS A 236 -19.34 17.90 15.87
CA HIS A 236 -18.26 18.56 15.12
C HIS A 236 -17.77 17.75 13.90
N SER A 237 -18.48 16.68 13.51
CA SER A 237 -18.11 15.85 12.35
C SER A 237 -18.09 16.62 11.03
N LEU A 238 -19.05 17.53 10.81
CA LEU A 238 -19.12 18.33 9.57
C LEU A 238 -17.94 19.30 9.41
N ASP A 239 -17.45 19.87 10.52
CA ASP A 239 -16.28 20.75 10.50
C ASP A 239 -15.00 19.96 10.18
N TYR A 240 -14.92 18.71 10.66
CA TYR A 240 -13.83 17.78 10.40
C TYR A 240 -13.72 17.40 8.92
N GLU A 241 -14.84 17.03 8.30
CA GLU A 241 -14.88 16.73 6.85
C GLU A 241 -14.52 17.95 6.01
N GLY A 242 -14.99 19.13 6.41
CA GLY A 242 -14.68 20.40 5.75
C GLY A 242 -13.20 20.78 5.80
N GLU A 243 -12.49 20.44 6.88
CA GLU A 243 -11.03 20.63 6.95
C GLU A 243 -10.28 19.67 6.04
N LEU A 244 -10.66 18.38 6.02
CA LEU A 244 -10.03 17.40 5.15
C LEU A 244 -10.24 17.70 3.67
N GLN A 245 -11.45 18.11 3.27
CA GLN A 245 -11.72 18.50 1.88
C GLN A 245 -10.96 19.74 1.42
N LYS A 246 -10.51 20.60 2.35
CA LYS A 246 -9.64 21.74 2.03
C LYS A 246 -8.18 21.33 1.91
N THR A 247 -7.76 20.33 2.68
CA THR A 247 -6.36 19.89 2.74
C THR A 247 -6.03 18.82 1.70
N PHE A 248 -6.99 17.96 1.34
CA PHE A 248 -6.76 16.78 0.54
C PHE A 248 -7.61 16.74 -0.74
N PRO A 249 -7.11 16.10 -1.82
CA PRO A 249 -7.88 15.90 -3.04
C PRO A 249 -9.14 15.04 -2.82
N GLN A 250 -10.23 15.36 -3.53
CA GLN A 250 -11.54 14.73 -3.31
C GLN A 250 -11.67 13.28 -3.81
N ASN A 251 -10.68 12.76 -4.53
CA ASN A 251 -10.67 11.39 -5.07
C ASN A 251 -10.15 10.33 -4.07
N LEU A 252 -9.94 10.69 -2.80
CA LEU A 252 -9.49 9.78 -1.74
C LEU A 252 -10.68 9.10 -1.05
N GLU A 253 -10.62 7.77 -0.93
CA GLU A 253 -11.47 7.08 0.04
C GLU A 253 -10.99 7.43 1.45
N THR A 254 -11.74 8.31 2.11
CA THR A 254 -11.40 8.79 3.45
C THR A 254 -12.06 7.91 4.50
N VAL A 255 -11.23 7.35 5.38
CA VAL A 255 -11.65 6.48 6.47
C VAL A 255 -11.38 7.18 7.79
N TYR A 256 -12.45 7.34 8.58
CA TYR A 256 -12.41 8.06 9.85
C TYR A 256 -12.17 7.10 11.01
N LEU A 257 -11.11 7.35 11.79
CA LEU A 257 -10.81 6.61 13.01
C LEU A 257 -11.04 7.51 14.22
N LYS A 258 -11.93 7.08 15.12
CA LYS A 258 -12.33 7.86 16.30
C LYS A 258 -11.76 7.23 17.57
N SER A 259 -11.50 8.03 18.60
CA SER A 259 -11.19 7.45 19.92
C SER A 259 -12.37 6.58 20.35
N SER A 260 -12.08 5.35 20.79
CA SER A 260 -13.08 4.47 21.38
C SER A 260 -13.53 5.10 22.69
N THR A 261 -14.55 5.95 22.63
CA THR A 261 -15.25 6.33 23.85
C THR A 261 -16.03 5.09 24.24
N LEU A 262 -15.39 4.21 25.02
CA LEU A 262 -16.07 3.23 25.85
C LEU A 262 -16.96 4.04 26.82
N ILE A 263 -18.15 4.40 26.34
CA ILE A 263 -19.25 4.69 27.24
C ILE A 263 -19.79 3.32 27.61
N HIS A 264 -19.36 2.84 28.77
CA HIS A 264 -20.10 1.82 29.53
C HIS A 264 -21.43 2.41 30.01
#